data_AF-A0A1M3DB39-F1
#
_entry.id   AF-A0A1M3DB39-F1
#
_cell.length_a   1.000
_cell.length_b   1.000
_cell.length_c   1.000
_cell.angle_alpha   90.00
_cell.angle_beta   90.00
_cell.angle_gamma   90.00
#
_symmetry.space_group_name_H-M   'P 1'
#
loop_
_entity.id
_entity.type
_entity.pdbx_description
1 polymer ?
#
loop_
_entity_poly.entity_id
_entity_poly.type
_entity_poly.pdbx_seq_one_letter_code
_entity_poly.pdbx_strand_id
1 'polypeptide(L)'
;MQQAFDQASALDETGTPAARLAAWESLEPRMRGNKRNLAVVRLRKARALAALGRRDEAVELLGESLANLPAGDPSLLTDRVLGLLMLGKIAEAALDYPAAIEHYRAAGAIAATPSEKLTALLGLIKTETFVDPAAAARSVADTERLVASISIAPDALAELRRLDAERLLNAGDSKTAQAKASEAVKLLGGLTMKTGLDDVRARSDVAIAALLNDQVNVARQYLAMTGAGRLPKGPFAVEEITIPDCGGEAELKPADMAVIEFSIADDGRVLESEPVYSAGGGRVALEFARMARTWFWDPNKIKEMPVFYRYRMRVEMRCSTGFERPSIFTYLNASLASWLSGKGIEPPAFATGVDAAVLDKLREQLRKMEPQGAATPLPLVPVLLQIASSPVAPRDERFATATRADDILARAGAPASARLAATLQAARNRGAEMDRRKTIARVDALLADPAFASDPEAKVALQLFAASVINDKGGTARARLQAAVNETGLAADNPLRAAAWAQFASLEQASGNTAAAREAFVKSGLDATQCALVDQTPRLLTYSTAFPQEALMWGFEGINIVQGDIDAEGKFHNDRIVFAYPAFVFDQSSRQTFAKARFAKSYRPDGGLGCGGSTQRIRYMIPH
;
A
#
# COMPACT_ATOMS: atom_id res chain seq x y z
N MET A 1 7.99 48.93 3.18
CA MET A 1 8.60 47.60 3.38
C MET A 1 8.10 46.96 4.67
N GLN A 2 8.29 47.60 5.83
CA GLN A 2 7.83 47.10 7.13
C GLN A 2 6.34 46.73 7.13
N GLN A 3 5.46 47.63 6.69
CA GLN A 3 4.01 47.37 6.64
C GLN A 3 3.62 46.11 5.86
N ALA A 4 4.31 45.80 4.74
CA ALA A 4 4.03 44.60 3.96
C ALA A 4 4.57 43.33 4.65
N PHE A 5 5.68 43.44 5.38
CA PHE A 5 6.22 42.36 6.20
C PHE A 5 5.32 42.06 7.40
N ASP A 6 4.77 43.09 8.05
CA ASP A 6 3.84 42.95 9.17
C ASP A 6 2.52 42.30 8.71
N GLN A 7 2.01 42.70 7.53
CA GLN A 7 0.83 42.07 6.92
C GLN A 7 1.07 40.59 6.60
N ALA A 8 2.21 40.25 6.01
CA ALA A 8 2.56 38.85 5.75
C ALA A 8 2.71 38.04 7.06
N SER A 9 3.28 38.64 8.10
CA SER A 9 3.40 38.01 9.43
C SER A 9 2.04 37.80 10.11
N ALA A 10 1.10 38.73 9.98
CA ALA A 10 -0.26 38.55 10.49
C ALA A 10 -1.00 37.41 9.77
N LEU A 11 -0.72 37.22 8.48
CA LEU A 11 -1.24 36.07 7.72
C LEU A 11 -0.60 34.76 8.18
N ASP A 12 0.63 34.74 8.69
CA ASP A 12 1.22 33.51 9.27
C ASP A 12 0.42 32.97 10.46
N GLU A 13 -0.25 33.85 11.21
CA GLU A 13 -1.06 33.52 12.38
C GLU A 13 -2.51 33.15 12.03
N THR A 14 -3.11 33.85 11.07
CA THR A 14 -4.57 33.78 10.84
C THR A 14 -4.99 33.42 9.41
N GLY A 15 -4.04 33.44 8.46
CA GLY A 15 -4.29 33.27 7.04
C GLY A 15 -4.27 31.82 6.58
N THR A 16 -4.94 31.55 5.44
CA THR A 16 -4.84 30.24 4.77
C THR A 16 -3.41 29.99 4.29
N PRO A 17 -2.96 28.72 4.15
CA PRO A 17 -1.66 28.41 3.56
C PRO A 17 -1.38 29.11 2.22
N ALA A 18 -2.39 29.22 1.35
CA ALA A 18 -2.29 29.91 0.06
C ALA A 18 -2.11 31.43 0.20
N ALA A 19 -2.86 32.08 1.10
CA ALA A 19 -2.72 33.52 1.34
C ALA A 19 -1.35 33.87 1.94
N ARG A 20 -0.84 33.04 2.85
CA ARG A 20 0.52 33.15 3.41
C ARG A 20 1.57 33.05 2.31
N LEU A 21 1.48 32.04 1.46
CA LEU A 21 2.42 31.84 0.35
C LEU A 21 2.45 33.08 -0.56
N ALA A 22 1.29 33.55 -1.03
CA ALA A 22 1.20 34.70 -1.92
C ALA A 22 1.79 35.97 -1.29
N ALA A 23 1.57 36.19 0.01
CA ALA A 23 2.13 37.34 0.73
C ALA A 23 3.67 37.29 0.75
N TRP A 24 4.27 36.16 1.10
CA TRP A 24 5.72 36.00 1.13
C TRP A 24 6.37 36.03 -0.27
N GLU A 25 5.72 35.46 -1.28
CA GLU A 25 6.16 35.54 -2.68
C GLU A 25 6.20 36.98 -3.20
N SER A 26 5.25 37.82 -2.81
CA SER A 26 5.24 39.24 -3.20
C SER A 26 6.41 40.05 -2.60
N LEU A 27 6.95 39.60 -1.46
CA LEU A 27 8.05 40.25 -0.75
C LEU A 27 9.43 39.81 -1.24
N GLU A 28 9.56 38.56 -1.71
CA GLU A 28 10.84 37.95 -2.05
C GLU A 28 11.68 38.77 -3.06
N PRO A 29 11.14 39.26 -4.21
CA PRO A 29 11.92 40.05 -5.16
C PRO A 29 12.48 41.34 -4.57
N ARG A 30 11.77 41.92 -3.60
CA ARG A 30 12.10 43.18 -2.94
C ARG A 30 13.21 43.01 -1.90
N MET A 31 13.52 41.77 -1.50
CA MET A 31 14.57 41.44 -0.53
C MET A 31 15.91 41.03 -1.17
N ARG A 32 15.99 40.88 -2.50
CA ARG A 32 17.19 40.35 -3.19
C ARG A 32 18.49 41.11 -2.88
N GLY A 33 18.40 42.40 -2.56
CA GLY A 33 19.56 43.22 -2.19
C GLY A 33 20.09 42.98 -0.77
N ASN A 34 19.40 42.23 0.08
CA ASN A 34 19.78 41.95 1.46
C ASN A 34 19.65 40.45 1.77
N LYS A 35 20.78 39.74 1.79
CA LYS A 35 20.83 38.28 2.00
C LYS A 35 20.13 37.83 3.30
N ARG A 36 20.30 38.58 4.40
CA ARG A 36 19.68 38.29 5.70
C ARG A 36 18.15 38.34 5.61
N ASN A 37 17.61 39.44 5.09
CA ASN A 37 16.16 39.61 5.00
C ASN A 37 15.53 38.68 3.95
N LEU A 38 16.27 38.39 2.86
CA LEU A 38 15.86 37.39 1.88
C LEU A 38 15.72 36.01 2.52
N ALA A 39 16.69 35.59 3.34
CA ALA A 39 16.65 34.31 4.06
C ALA A 39 15.45 34.22 5.01
N VAL A 40 15.10 35.29 5.74
CA VAL A 40 13.90 35.33 6.60
C VAL A 40 12.62 35.16 5.78
N VAL A 41 12.46 35.92 4.69
CA VAL A 41 11.27 35.82 3.83
C VAL A 41 11.15 34.43 3.21
N ARG A 42 12.25 33.86 2.76
CA ARG A 42 12.30 32.50 2.18
C ARG A 42 11.97 31.42 3.21
N LEU A 43 12.47 31.52 4.43
CA LEU A 43 12.13 30.60 5.51
C LEU A 43 10.62 30.61 5.81
N ARG A 44 10.01 31.79 5.90
CA ARG A 44 8.56 31.91 6.16
C ARG A 44 7.70 31.47 4.98
N LYS A 45 8.15 31.76 3.75
CA LYS A 45 7.59 31.19 2.51
C LYS A 45 7.61 29.66 2.54
N ALA A 46 8.73 29.05 2.97
CA ALA A 46 8.87 27.60 3.04
C ALA A 46 7.85 26.96 4.00
N ARG A 47 7.50 27.63 5.11
CA ARG A 47 6.44 27.14 6.01
C ARG A 47 5.08 27.08 5.32
N ALA A 48 4.76 28.07 4.48
CA ALA A 48 3.53 28.07 3.70
C ALA A 48 3.54 26.97 2.61
N LEU A 49 4.69 26.76 1.95
CA LEU A 49 4.89 25.67 0.99
C LEU A 49 4.67 24.29 1.62
N ALA A 50 5.27 24.05 2.79
CA ALA A 50 5.12 22.80 3.52
C ALA A 50 3.66 22.52 3.89
N ALA A 51 2.93 23.55 4.35
CA ALA A 51 1.50 23.46 4.67
C ALA A 51 0.60 23.21 3.44
N LEU A 52 1.08 23.49 2.23
CA LEU A 52 0.41 23.19 0.95
C LEU A 52 0.84 21.84 0.36
N GLY A 53 1.64 21.05 1.08
CA GLY A 53 2.16 19.77 0.59
C GLY A 53 3.32 19.89 -0.40
N ARG A 54 3.83 21.10 -0.68
CA ARG A 54 5.01 21.36 -1.54
C ARG A 54 6.30 21.19 -0.72
N ARG A 55 6.50 19.98 -0.19
CA ARG A 55 7.53 19.68 0.82
C ARG A 55 8.95 19.73 0.27
N ASP A 56 9.19 19.26 -0.96
CA ASP A 56 10.54 19.28 -1.56
C ASP A 56 11.04 20.72 -1.75
N GLU A 57 10.19 21.59 -2.29
CA GLU A 57 10.50 23.03 -2.43
C GLU A 57 10.71 23.71 -1.07
N ALA A 58 9.95 23.29 -0.05
CA ALA A 58 10.15 23.80 1.30
C ALA A 58 11.50 23.38 1.88
N VAL A 59 11.95 22.13 1.67
CA VAL A 59 13.25 21.64 2.17
C VAL A 59 14.40 22.39 1.52
N GLU A 60 14.40 22.53 0.20
CA GLU A 60 15.43 23.30 -0.52
C GLU A 60 15.52 24.73 0.02
N LEU A 61 14.36 25.39 0.14
CA LEU A 61 14.29 26.77 0.59
C LEU A 61 14.68 26.94 2.06
N LEU A 62 14.33 25.99 2.93
CA LEU A 62 14.74 25.98 4.34
C LEU A 62 16.24 25.78 4.48
N GLY A 63 16.83 24.85 3.72
CA GLY A 63 18.27 24.59 3.72
C GLY A 63 19.07 25.83 3.31
N GLU A 64 18.69 26.45 2.19
CA GLU A 64 19.29 27.73 1.75
C GLU A 64 19.13 28.83 2.79
N SER A 65 17.93 28.97 3.37
CA SER A 65 17.63 30.05 4.31
C SER A 65 18.44 29.89 5.60
N LEU A 66 18.47 28.69 6.18
CA LEU A 66 19.23 28.41 7.41
C LEU A 66 20.74 28.61 7.20
N ALA A 67 21.29 28.25 6.04
CA ALA A 67 22.69 28.50 5.71
C ALA A 67 23.03 30.00 5.61
N ASN A 68 22.05 30.85 5.29
CA ASN A 68 22.23 32.29 5.12
C ASN A 68 21.74 33.12 6.33
N LEU A 69 21.15 32.51 7.37
CA LEU A 69 20.76 33.17 8.61
C LEU A 69 21.94 33.21 9.58
N PRO A 70 22.44 34.40 10.00
CA PRO A 70 23.56 34.49 10.93
C PRO A 70 23.26 33.81 12.27
N ALA A 71 24.04 32.79 12.64
CA ALA A 71 23.81 32.01 13.87
C ALA A 71 23.93 32.85 15.15
N GLY A 72 24.80 33.87 15.15
CA GLY A 72 25.03 34.75 16.30
C GLY A 72 24.02 35.88 16.48
N ASP A 73 23.04 36.05 15.57
CA ASP A 73 22.01 37.10 15.68
C ASP A 73 20.85 36.61 16.56
N PRO A 74 20.64 37.17 17.77
CA PRO A 74 19.56 36.74 18.66
C PRO A 74 18.17 37.05 18.10
N SER A 75 18.03 38.08 17.25
CA SER A 75 16.72 38.48 16.72
C SER A 75 16.17 37.47 15.70
N LEU A 76 16.99 36.53 15.25
CA LEU A 76 16.65 35.50 14.27
C LEU A 76 16.52 34.11 14.89
N LEU A 77 16.60 34.01 16.23
CA LEU A 77 16.64 32.72 16.91
C LEU A 77 15.37 31.91 16.69
N THR A 78 14.20 32.53 16.82
CA THR A 78 12.91 31.88 16.57
C THR A 78 12.78 31.40 15.12
N ASP A 79 13.19 32.20 14.12
CA ASP A 79 13.16 31.76 12.72
C ASP A 79 14.06 30.53 12.51
N ARG A 80 15.27 30.50 13.10
CA ARG A 80 16.16 29.32 13.03
C ARG A 80 15.56 28.08 13.68
N VAL A 81 15.02 28.22 14.90
CA VAL A 81 14.36 27.11 15.64
C VAL A 81 13.20 26.55 14.83
N LEU A 82 12.29 27.41 14.35
CA LEU A 82 11.14 26.99 13.57
C LEU A 82 11.53 26.35 12.23
N GLY A 83 12.58 26.84 11.58
CA GLY A 83 13.12 26.24 10.37
C GLY A 83 13.64 24.82 10.61
N LEU A 84 14.41 24.61 11.68
CA LEU A 84 14.92 23.29 12.06
C LEU A 84 13.79 22.34 12.48
N LEU A 85 12.82 22.80 13.27
CA LEU A 85 11.64 22.00 13.62
C LEU A 85 10.83 21.60 12.38
N MET A 86 10.73 22.47 11.37
CA MET A 86 10.04 22.16 10.12
C MET A 86 10.80 21.14 9.29
N LEU A 87 12.12 21.26 9.16
CA LEU A 87 12.95 20.25 8.51
C LEU A 87 12.81 18.89 9.21
N GLY A 88 12.83 18.87 10.55
CA GLY A 88 12.57 17.67 11.36
C GLY A 88 11.24 17.02 11.03
N LYS A 89 10.15 17.79 11.01
CA LYS A 89 8.80 17.29 10.66
C LYS A 89 8.69 16.78 9.23
N ILE A 90 9.33 17.44 8.27
CA ILE A 90 9.32 17.00 6.87
C ILE A 90 10.09 15.69 6.72
N ALA A 91 11.27 15.58 7.32
CA ALA A 91 12.08 14.36 7.32
C ALA A 91 11.35 13.19 8.03
N GLU A 92 10.71 13.46 9.17
CA GLU A 92 9.86 12.51 9.88
C GLU A 92 8.72 11.99 8.99
N ALA A 93 7.97 12.88 8.34
CA ALA A 93 6.89 12.51 7.42
C ALA A 93 7.41 11.78 6.16
N ALA A 94 8.68 11.95 5.82
CA ALA A 94 9.37 11.23 4.76
C ALA A 94 9.94 9.88 5.21
N LEU A 95 9.82 9.53 6.50
CA LEU A 95 10.43 8.35 7.13
C LEU A 95 11.97 8.38 7.11
N ASP A 96 12.57 9.56 6.97
CA ASP A 96 14.00 9.79 7.17
C ASP A 96 14.24 10.20 8.63
N TYR A 97 14.11 9.21 9.51
CA TYR A 97 14.22 9.42 10.95
C TYR A 97 15.64 9.86 11.38
N PRO A 98 16.74 9.37 10.79
CA PRO A 98 18.07 9.91 11.06
C PRO A 98 18.15 11.43 10.82
N ALA A 99 17.71 11.92 9.65
CA ALA A 99 17.74 13.36 9.37
C ALA A 99 16.79 14.13 10.30
N ALA A 100 15.60 13.58 10.58
CA ALA A 100 14.66 14.20 11.51
C ALA A 100 15.26 14.38 12.92
N ILE A 101 15.96 13.35 13.42
CA ILE A 101 16.65 13.39 14.72
C ILE A 101 17.71 14.49 14.74
N GLU A 102 18.53 14.61 13.69
CA GLU A 102 19.54 15.67 13.61
C GLU A 102 18.92 17.06 13.68
N HIS A 103 17.85 17.29 12.93
CA HIS A 103 17.13 18.57 12.92
C HIS A 103 16.45 18.87 14.26
N TYR A 104 15.81 17.90 14.90
CA TYR A 104 15.20 18.09 16.21
C TYR A 104 16.24 18.33 17.31
N ARG A 105 17.38 17.62 17.30
CA ARG A 105 18.49 17.90 18.22
C ARG A 105 19.04 19.31 18.03
N ALA A 106 19.26 19.72 16.78
CA ALA A 106 19.72 21.06 16.47
C ALA A 106 18.72 22.13 16.93
N ALA A 107 17.42 21.93 16.71
CA ALA A 107 16.37 22.82 17.18
C ALA A 107 16.35 22.91 18.73
N GLY A 108 16.40 21.77 19.41
CA GLY A 108 16.37 21.70 20.88
C GLY A 108 17.60 22.34 21.54
N ALA A 109 18.76 22.30 20.87
CA ALA A 109 20.00 22.91 21.36
C ALA A 109 19.95 24.45 21.38
N ILE A 110 19.18 25.06 20.47
CA ILE A 110 19.06 26.52 20.34
C ILE A 110 17.68 27.05 20.75
N ALA A 111 16.74 26.19 21.15
CA ALA A 111 15.39 26.57 21.54
C ALA A 111 15.40 27.68 22.61
N ALA A 112 14.64 28.76 22.37
CA ALA A 112 14.57 29.91 23.26
C ALA A 112 13.49 29.72 24.34
N THR A 113 12.45 28.98 24.01
CA THR A 113 11.27 28.79 24.86
C THR A 113 11.09 27.33 25.28
N PRO A 114 10.45 27.07 26.44
CA PRO A 114 10.09 25.71 26.82
C PRO A 114 9.19 25.00 25.81
N SER A 115 8.32 25.73 25.11
CA SER A 115 7.41 25.17 24.08
C SER A 115 8.17 24.67 22.84
N GLU A 116 9.15 25.44 22.36
CA GLU A 116 10.03 25.03 21.27
C GLU A 116 10.86 23.80 21.67
N LYS A 117 11.41 23.81 22.89
CA LYS A 117 12.20 22.70 23.42
C LYS A 117 11.34 21.44 23.57
N LEU A 118 10.11 21.57 24.06
CA LEU A 118 9.15 20.48 24.16
C LEU A 118 8.84 19.90 22.78
N THR A 119 8.59 20.76 21.78
CA THR A 119 8.30 20.30 20.41
C THR A 119 9.47 19.49 19.83
N ALA A 120 10.70 19.95 20.02
CA ALA A 120 11.89 19.21 19.60
C ALA A 120 11.99 17.85 20.31
N LEU A 121 11.78 17.81 21.63
CA LEU A 121 11.86 16.58 22.42
C LEU A 121 10.77 15.56 22.05
N LEU A 122 9.53 15.99 21.79
CA LEU A 122 8.47 15.09 21.31
C LEU A 122 8.83 14.48 19.94
N GLY A 123 9.38 15.28 19.03
CA GLY A 123 9.89 14.78 17.75
C GLY A 123 11.03 13.77 17.91
N LEU A 124 11.93 13.98 18.88
CA LEU A 124 12.98 13.03 19.23
C LEU A 124 12.42 11.72 19.77
N ILE A 125 11.50 11.74 20.74
CA ILE A 125 10.91 10.50 21.29
C ILE A 125 10.28 9.68 20.15
N LYS A 126 9.51 10.32 19.27
CA LYS A 126 8.82 9.65 18.16
C LYS A 126 9.79 8.97 17.19
N THR A 127 10.85 9.67 16.79
CA THR A 127 11.82 9.18 15.80
C THR A 127 12.85 8.23 16.39
N GLU A 128 13.39 8.55 17.57
CA GLU A 128 14.38 7.73 18.27
C GLU A 128 13.80 6.38 18.71
N THR A 129 12.49 6.27 18.98
CA THR A 129 11.84 4.98 19.34
C THR A 129 12.17 3.86 18.35
N PHE A 130 12.32 4.18 17.07
CA PHE A 130 12.58 3.21 16.00
C PHE A 130 14.04 3.19 15.51
N VAL A 131 14.87 4.15 15.92
CA VAL A 131 16.27 4.27 15.46
C VAL A 131 17.28 4.07 16.59
N ASP A 132 17.01 4.63 17.76
CA ASP A 132 17.83 4.52 18.97
C ASP A 132 16.91 4.49 20.22
N PRO A 133 16.40 3.30 20.60
CA PRO A 133 15.47 3.17 21.73
C PRO A 133 16.04 3.68 23.07
N ALA A 134 17.37 3.63 23.23
CA ALA A 134 18.02 4.14 24.42
C ALA A 134 18.04 5.68 24.45
N ALA A 135 18.24 6.33 23.30
CA ALA A 135 18.04 7.77 23.17
C ALA A 135 16.60 8.18 23.42
N ALA A 136 15.63 7.43 22.88
CA ALA A 136 14.21 7.72 23.11
C ALA A 136 13.87 7.74 24.61
N ALA A 137 14.38 6.79 25.40
CA ALA A 137 14.19 6.77 26.84
C ALA A 137 14.82 7.99 27.56
N ARG A 138 15.99 8.45 27.10
CA ARG A 138 16.61 9.69 27.61
C ARG A 138 15.76 10.91 27.26
N SER A 139 15.28 11.00 26.02
CA SER A 139 14.41 12.08 25.55
C SER A 139 13.10 12.14 26.33
N VAL A 140 12.50 10.99 26.70
CA VAL A 140 11.35 10.96 27.63
C VAL A 140 11.73 11.56 28.98
N ALA A 141 12.83 11.13 29.60
CA ALA A 141 13.27 11.64 30.91
C ALA A 141 13.56 13.15 30.87
N ASP A 142 14.17 13.64 29.80
CA ASP A 142 14.43 15.06 29.58
C ASP A 142 13.12 15.85 29.43
N THR A 143 12.14 15.26 28.75
CA THR A 143 10.81 15.87 28.60
C THR A 143 10.06 15.91 29.92
N GLU A 144 10.08 14.83 30.72
CA GLU A 144 9.46 14.81 32.06
C GLU A 144 10.05 15.89 32.98
N ARG A 145 11.38 16.08 32.95
CA ARG A 145 12.04 17.16 33.70
C ARG A 145 11.61 18.54 33.21
N LEU A 146 11.45 18.72 31.90
CA LEU A 146 10.97 19.98 31.33
C LEU A 146 9.52 20.26 31.75
N VAL A 147 8.60 19.32 31.56
CA VAL A 147 7.17 19.51 31.88
C VAL A 147 6.91 19.64 33.37
N ALA A 148 7.76 19.08 34.23
CA ALA A 148 7.69 19.32 35.68
C ALA A 148 8.04 20.77 36.07
N SER A 149 8.74 21.50 35.20
CA SER A 149 9.20 22.88 35.46
C SER A 149 8.32 23.96 34.82
N ILE A 150 7.30 23.57 34.03
CA ILE A 150 6.45 24.50 33.29
C ILE A 150 4.97 24.13 33.41
N SER A 151 4.08 25.09 33.18
CA SER A 151 2.68 24.78 32.92
C SER A 151 2.53 24.33 31.46
N ILE A 152 1.87 23.19 31.26
CA ILE A 152 1.63 22.59 29.95
C ILE A 152 0.14 22.27 29.80
N ALA A 153 -0.39 22.45 28.59
CA ALA A 153 -1.76 22.06 28.28
C ALA A 153 -1.96 20.54 28.42
N PRO A 154 -3.14 20.07 28.86
CA PRO A 154 -3.43 18.64 28.97
C PRO A 154 -3.14 17.85 27.69
N ASP A 155 -3.47 18.40 26.53
CA ASP A 155 -3.27 17.75 25.23
C ASP A 155 -1.79 17.48 24.92
N ALA A 156 -0.91 18.43 25.26
CA ALA A 156 0.53 18.26 25.05
C ALA A 156 1.14 17.26 26.05
N LEU A 157 0.59 17.17 27.27
CA LEU A 157 0.96 16.12 28.21
C LEU A 157 0.43 14.75 27.76
N ALA A 158 -0.77 14.71 27.16
CA ALA A 158 -1.34 13.49 26.60
C ALA A 158 -0.46 12.95 25.46
N GLU A 159 0.05 13.82 24.59
CA GLU A 159 0.98 13.40 23.52
C GLU A 159 2.28 12.83 24.09
N LEU A 160 2.86 13.42 25.13
CA LEU A 160 4.02 12.84 25.82
C LEU A 160 3.72 11.43 26.36
N ARG A 161 2.59 11.26 27.05
CA ARG A 161 2.17 9.95 27.59
C ARG A 161 1.96 8.92 26.49
N ARG A 162 1.43 9.36 25.34
CA ARG A 162 1.19 8.53 24.17
C ARG A 162 2.50 8.06 23.52
N LEU A 163 3.44 8.98 23.28
CA LEU A 163 4.76 8.64 22.73
C LEU A 163 5.59 7.76 23.67
N ASP A 164 5.51 7.98 25.00
CA ASP A 164 6.15 7.07 25.97
C ASP A 164 5.50 5.68 25.97
N ALA A 165 4.17 5.60 25.79
CA ALA A 165 3.50 4.32 25.61
C ALA A 165 3.97 3.59 24.35
N GLU A 166 4.06 4.26 23.19
CA GLU A 166 4.60 3.67 21.96
C GLU A 166 6.06 3.19 22.14
N ARG A 167 6.89 3.99 22.80
CA ARG A 167 8.27 3.58 23.15
C ARG A 167 8.28 2.32 24.00
N LEU A 168 7.44 2.24 25.03
CA LEU A 168 7.32 1.08 25.92
C LEU A 168 6.79 -0.16 25.18
N LEU A 169 5.83 0.00 24.27
CA LEU A 169 5.34 -1.08 23.40
C LEU A 169 6.47 -1.68 22.59
N ASN A 170 7.26 -0.83 21.94
CA ASN A 170 8.39 -1.25 21.10
C ASN A 170 9.59 -1.74 21.93
N ALA A 171 9.64 -1.45 23.23
CA ALA A 171 10.58 -2.03 24.18
C ALA A 171 10.10 -3.37 24.79
N GLY A 172 8.89 -3.83 24.44
CA GLY A 172 8.30 -5.07 24.95
C GLY A 172 7.61 -4.95 26.31
N ASP A 173 7.48 -3.75 26.88
CA ASP A 173 6.77 -3.51 28.12
C ASP A 173 5.33 -3.05 27.85
N SER A 174 4.51 -3.97 27.36
CA SER A 174 3.11 -3.73 27.01
C SER A 174 2.24 -3.39 28.22
N LYS A 175 2.61 -3.81 29.43
CA LYS A 175 1.85 -3.51 30.66
C LYS A 175 2.01 -2.05 31.05
N THR A 176 3.25 -1.55 31.11
CA THR A 176 3.50 -0.15 31.43
C THR A 176 3.03 0.76 30.30
N ALA A 177 3.19 0.33 29.05
CA ALA A 177 2.64 1.04 27.90
C ALA A 177 1.13 1.25 28.00
N GLN A 178 0.38 0.22 28.38
CA GLN A 178 -1.07 0.33 28.55
C GLN A 178 -1.45 1.34 29.63
N ALA A 179 -0.71 1.38 30.74
CA ALA A 179 -0.93 2.36 31.81
C ALA A 179 -0.69 3.79 31.29
N LYS A 180 0.41 4.02 30.58
CA LYS A 180 0.75 5.33 29.98
C LYS A 180 -0.25 5.77 28.92
N ALA A 181 -0.66 4.89 28.02
CA ALA A 181 -1.69 5.20 27.03
C ALA A 181 -3.04 5.52 27.70
N SER A 182 -3.37 4.85 28.81
CA SER A 182 -4.58 5.13 29.58
C SER A 182 -4.52 6.49 30.29
N GLU A 183 -3.33 6.91 30.74
CA GLU A 183 -3.11 8.28 31.24
C GLU A 183 -3.37 9.32 30.13
N ALA A 184 -2.89 9.08 28.91
CA ALA A 184 -3.16 9.96 27.77
C ALA A 184 -4.67 10.10 27.50
N VAL A 185 -5.41 8.98 27.49
CA VAL A 185 -6.88 9.01 27.33
C VAL A 185 -7.56 9.81 28.44
N LYS A 186 -7.10 9.70 29.70
CA LYS A 186 -7.66 10.49 30.81
C LYS A 186 -7.41 11.99 30.62
N LEU A 187 -6.22 12.37 30.17
CA LEU A 187 -5.86 13.77 29.91
C LEU A 187 -6.71 14.38 28.78
N LEU A 188 -7.11 13.56 27.80
CA LEU A 188 -8.02 13.94 26.71
C LEU A 188 -9.51 13.89 27.10
N GLY A 189 -9.83 13.69 28.38
CA GLY A 189 -11.22 13.69 28.88
C GLY A 189 -11.90 12.33 28.96
N GLY A 190 -11.17 11.23 28.71
CA GLY A 190 -11.64 9.86 28.90
C GLY A 190 -12.40 9.29 27.70
N LEU A 191 -13.13 8.19 27.93
CA LEU A 191 -13.98 7.57 26.91
C LEU A 191 -15.31 8.31 26.82
N THR A 192 -15.40 9.29 25.92
CA THR A 192 -16.63 10.04 25.67
C THR A 192 -17.20 9.75 24.28
N MET A 193 -18.48 10.09 24.06
CA MET A 193 -19.14 9.97 22.76
C MET A 193 -18.66 10.99 21.73
N LYS A 194 -17.85 11.97 22.14
CA LYS A 194 -17.14 12.87 21.23
C LYS A 194 -15.73 12.31 21.03
N THR A 195 -15.33 12.20 19.77
CA THR A 195 -14.05 11.61 19.39
C THR A 195 -13.36 12.52 18.38
N GLY A 196 -12.22 13.10 18.75
CA GLY A 196 -11.29 13.77 17.85
C GLY A 196 -10.20 12.83 17.34
N LEU A 197 -9.25 13.34 16.55
CA LEU A 197 -8.14 12.52 16.03
C LEU A 197 -7.15 12.11 17.13
N ASP A 198 -6.89 12.97 18.12
CA ASP A 198 -6.01 12.62 19.24
C ASP A 198 -6.63 11.55 20.15
N ASP A 199 -7.96 11.58 20.32
CA ASP A 199 -8.70 10.49 20.96
C ASP A 199 -8.51 9.17 20.21
N VAL A 200 -8.60 9.18 18.87
CA VAL A 200 -8.42 7.98 18.05
C VAL A 200 -7.04 7.36 18.30
N ARG A 201 -5.98 8.17 18.30
CA ARG A 201 -4.62 7.69 18.54
C ARG A 201 -4.48 7.12 19.96
N ALA A 202 -4.79 7.92 20.98
CA ALA A 202 -4.60 7.52 22.38
C ALA A 202 -5.43 6.28 22.75
N ARG A 203 -6.69 6.18 22.30
CA ARG A 203 -7.54 5.00 22.54
C ARG A 203 -7.02 3.78 21.78
N SER A 204 -6.50 3.96 20.57
CA SER A 204 -5.89 2.87 19.80
C SER A 204 -4.58 2.37 20.42
N ASP A 205 -3.78 3.25 21.05
CA ASP A 205 -2.56 2.86 21.77
C ASP A 205 -2.89 1.98 22.98
N VAL A 206 -3.95 2.33 23.74
CA VAL A 206 -4.47 1.46 24.81
C VAL A 206 -4.91 0.11 24.25
N ALA A 207 -5.61 0.11 23.11
CA ALA A 207 -6.12 -1.12 22.53
C ALA A 207 -5.02 -2.07 22.04
N ILE A 208 -3.98 -1.55 21.37
CA ILE A 208 -2.82 -2.35 20.95
C ILE A 208 -2.12 -2.93 22.17
N ALA A 209 -1.86 -2.11 23.19
CA ALA A 209 -1.23 -2.56 24.44
C ALA A 209 -2.06 -3.65 25.13
N ALA A 210 -3.39 -3.48 25.18
CA ALA A 210 -4.32 -4.45 25.74
C ALA A 210 -4.34 -5.77 24.94
N LEU A 211 -4.30 -5.72 23.60
CA LEU A 211 -4.22 -6.91 22.74
C LEU A 211 -2.93 -7.69 22.98
N LEU A 212 -1.79 -7.01 23.10
CA LEU A 212 -0.51 -7.63 23.42
C LEU A 212 -0.45 -8.19 24.86
N ASN A 213 -1.35 -7.74 25.74
CA ASN A 213 -1.55 -8.26 27.10
C ASN A 213 -2.66 -9.32 27.18
N ASP A 214 -3.16 -9.84 26.04
CA ASP A 214 -4.29 -10.78 25.95
C ASP A 214 -5.63 -10.25 26.53
N GLN A 215 -5.77 -8.93 26.69
CA GLN A 215 -6.95 -8.25 27.25
C GLN A 215 -7.93 -7.83 26.15
N VAL A 216 -8.40 -8.80 25.36
CA VAL A 216 -9.19 -8.56 24.13
C VAL A 216 -10.45 -7.71 24.37
N ASN A 217 -11.15 -7.88 25.50
CA ASN A 217 -12.35 -7.09 25.80
C ASN A 217 -12.05 -5.62 26.09
N VAL A 218 -10.93 -5.33 26.74
CA VAL A 218 -10.47 -3.95 26.96
C VAL A 218 -10.14 -3.31 25.62
N ALA A 219 -9.39 -4.02 24.77
CA ALA A 219 -9.05 -3.50 23.44
C ALA A 219 -10.27 -3.17 22.59
N ARG A 220 -11.28 -4.06 22.58
CA ARG A 220 -12.55 -3.83 21.87
C ARG A 220 -13.28 -2.60 22.40
N GLN A 221 -13.35 -2.43 23.72
CA GLN A 221 -13.99 -1.25 24.32
C GLN A 221 -13.34 0.06 23.83
N TYR A 222 -12.01 0.13 23.84
CA TYR A 222 -11.30 1.33 23.39
C TYR A 222 -11.42 1.55 21.87
N LEU A 223 -11.25 0.50 21.06
CA LEU A 223 -11.38 0.59 19.60
C LEU A 223 -12.79 1.01 19.16
N ALA A 224 -13.84 0.55 19.84
CA ALA A 224 -15.22 0.90 19.48
C ALA A 224 -15.47 2.41 19.60
N MET A 225 -14.72 3.08 20.49
CA MET A 225 -14.78 4.52 20.72
C MET A 225 -13.90 5.34 19.76
N THR A 226 -13.22 4.70 18.81
CA THR A 226 -12.45 5.37 17.74
C THR A 226 -13.20 5.48 16.42
N GLY A 227 -14.24 4.65 16.23
CA GLY A 227 -14.89 4.49 14.93
C GLY A 227 -14.11 3.61 13.95
N ALA A 228 -12.98 3.02 14.35
CA ALA A 228 -12.27 2.03 13.55
C ALA A 228 -13.21 0.88 13.15
N GLY A 229 -13.19 0.52 11.87
CA GLY A 229 -14.08 -0.51 11.36
C GLY A 229 -15.56 -0.12 11.32
N ARG A 230 -15.92 1.17 11.38
CA ARG A 230 -17.30 1.63 11.15
C ARG A 230 -17.34 2.59 9.99
N LEU A 231 -17.74 2.12 8.81
CA LEU A 231 -18.02 3.01 7.69
C LEU A 231 -19.53 3.21 7.58
N PRO A 232 -20.03 4.46 7.43
CA PRO A 232 -21.48 4.68 7.31
C PRO A 232 -22.08 4.04 6.06
N LYS A 233 -21.26 3.83 5.02
CA LYS A 233 -21.65 3.22 3.75
C LYS A 233 -20.48 2.44 3.17
N GLY A 234 -20.76 1.17 2.86
CA GLY A 234 -19.85 0.31 2.11
C GLY A 234 -18.62 -0.17 2.90
N PRO A 235 -17.96 -1.23 2.43
CA PRO A 235 -16.78 -1.77 3.11
C PRO A 235 -15.57 -0.86 2.92
N PHE A 236 -14.59 -1.03 3.81
CA PHE A 236 -13.27 -0.46 3.61
C PHE A 236 -12.66 -1.04 2.33
N ALA A 237 -12.39 -0.19 1.35
CA ALA A 237 -11.81 -0.59 0.09
C ALA A 237 -10.33 -0.92 0.29
N VAL A 238 -9.93 -2.13 -0.14
CA VAL A 238 -8.55 -2.65 -0.02
C VAL A 238 -8.01 -3.17 -1.35
N GLU A 239 -8.73 -2.89 -2.43
CA GLU A 239 -8.41 -3.43 -3.76
C GLU A 239 -7.04 -2.92 -4.23
N GLU A 240 -6.54 -1.85 -3.62
CA GLU A 240 -5.28 -1.18 -3.95
C GLU A 240 -4.18 -1.38 -2.88
N ILE A 241 -4.39 -2.23 -1.87
CA ILE A 241 -3.38 -2.51 -0.83
C ILE A 241 -2.40 -3.56 -1.36
N THR A 242 -1.13 -3.17 -1.44
CA THR A 242 -0.02 -4.06 -1.80
C THR A 242 0.69 -4.52 -0.53
N ILE A 243 0.84 -5.84 -0.38
CA ILE A 243 1.58 -6.47 0.72
C ILE A 243 3.02 -6.66 0.23
N PRO A 244 4.04 -6.21 0.97
CA PRO A 244 5.43 -6.40 0.55
C PRO A 244 5.80 -7.88 0.68
N ASP A 245 6.69 -8.39 -0.17
CA ASP A 245 7.24 -9.73 0.00
C ASP A 245 8.26 -9.79 1.14
N CYS A 246 8.43 -10.97 1.71
CA CYS A 246 9.48 -11.24 2.70
C CYS A 246 10.84 -11.24 1.99
N GLY A 247 11.89 -10.81 2.68
CA GLY A 247 13.22 -10.56 2.12
C GLY A 247 13.42 -9.09 1.72
N GLY A 248 14.05 -8.86 0.56
CA GLY A 248 14.40 -7.53 0.07
C GLY A 248 15.52 -6.85 0.88
N GLU A 249 15.77 -5.57 0.61
CA GLU A 249 16.81 -4.76 1.27
C GLU A 249 16.59 -4.65 2.80
N ALA A 250 15.34 -4.70 3.23
CA ALA A 250 14.96 -4.70 4.64
C ALA A 250 14.97 -6.09 5.29
N GLU A 251 15.30 -7.16 4.55
CA GLU A 251 15.39 -8.54 5.02
C GLU A 251 14.16 -8.99 5.84
N LEU A 252 12.96 -8.59 5.40
CA LEU A 252 11.72 -8.84 6.15
C LEU A 252 11.51 -10.34 6.36
N LYS A 253 11.35 -10.76 7.62
CA LYS A 253 11.14 -12.17 7.99
C LYS A 253 9.65 -12.48 8.06
N PRO A 254 9.24 -13.74 7.83
CA PRO A 254 7.82 -14.12 7.92
C PRO A 254 7.14 -13.83 9.26
N ALA A 255 7.92 -13.77 10.36
CA ALA A 255 7.43 -13.45 11.70
C ALA A 255 7.38 -11.94 11.98
N ASP A 256 8.02 -11.13 11.13
CA ASP A 256 8.01 -9.68 11.28
C ASP A 256 6.61 -9.13 11.07
N MET A 257 6.24 -8.19 11.93
CA MET A 257 4.95 -7.54 11.92
C MET A 257 5.11 -6.08 12.37
N ALA A 258 4.30 -5.21 11.79
CA ALA A 258 4.14 -3.85 12.26
C ALA A 258 2.68 -3.41 12.25
N VAL A 259 2.35 -2.51 13.18
CA VAL A 259 1.14 -1.69 13.12
C VAL A 259 1.52 -0.34 12.54
N ILE A 260 0.91 0.01 11.42
CA ILE A 260 1.14 1.27 10.71
C ILE A 260 -0.09 2.15 10.85
N GLU A 261 0.12 3.39 11.28
CA GLU A 261 -0.88 4.45 11.22
C GLU A 261 -0.71 5.23 9.92
N PHE A 262 -1.82 5.61 9.29
CA PHE A 262 -1.81 6.49 8.12
C PHE A 262 -3.14 7.23 7.96
N SER A 263 -3.15 8.20 7.05
CA SER A 263 -4.35 8.91 6.63
C SER A 263 -4.48 8.90 5.10
N ILE A 264 -5.66 9.18 4.56
CA ILE A 264 -5.93 9.21 3.11
C ILE A 264 -6.35 10.64 2.70
N ALA A 265 -5.62 11.21 1.74
CA ALA A 265 -5.93 12.50 1.14
C ALA A 265 -7.18 12.46 0.25
N ASP A 266 -7.73 13.63 -0.07
CA ASP A 266 -8.87 13.74 -1.00
C ASP A 266 -8.57 13.22 -2.42
N ASP A 267 -7.29 13.20 -2.81
CA ASP A 267 -6.81 12.65 -4.08
C ASP A 267 -6.44 11.17 -3.99
N GLY A 268 -6.77 10.50 -2.88
CA GLY A 268 -6.56 9.07 -2.72
C GLY A 268 -5.17 8.65 -2.23
N ARG A 269 -4.21 9.56 -2.16
CA ARG A 269 -2.85 9.23 -1.68
C ARG A 269 -2.79 9.04 -0.17
N VAL A 270 -1.85 8.22 0.28
CA VAL A 270 -1.52 8.13 1.70
C VAL A 270 -0.80 9.39 2.19
N LEU A 271 -1.26 9.89 3.33
CA LEU A 271 -0.63 10.92 4.13
C LEU A 271 -0.13 10.33 5.44
N GLU A 272 0.96 10.88 5.96
CA GLU A 272 1.44 10.62 7.34
C GLU A 272 1.48 9.14 7.70
N SER A 273 2.06 8.31 6.83
CA SER A 273 2.27 6.91 7.17
C SER A 273 3.42 6.79 8.16
N GLU A 274 3.15 6.20 9.32
CA GLU A 274 4.10 6.09 10.41
C GLU A 274 3.95 4.77 11.18
N PRO A 275 5.06 4.20 11.67
CA PRO A 275 5.01 3.04 12.54
C PRO A 275 4.49 3.42 13.94
N VAL A 276 3.66 2.55 14.52
CA VAL A 276 3.19 2.63 15.92
C VAL A 276 3.84 1.55 16.76
N TYR A 277 3.90 0.33 16.22
CA TYR A 277 4.45 -0.85 16.91
C TYR A 277 5.09 -1.78 15.89
N SER A 278 6.19 -2.44 16.27
CA SER A 278 6.72 -3.57 15.52
C SER A 278 7.35 -4.63 16.40
N ALA A 279 7.07 -5.89 16.09
CA ALA A 279 7.73 -7.04 16.70
C ALA A 279 9.13 -7.30 16.09
N GLY A 280 9.42 -6.76 14.90
CA GLY A 280 10.70 -6.93 14.19
C GLY A 280 11.71 -5.79 14.42
N GLY A 281 11.40 -4.87 15.32
CA GLY A 281 12.21 -3.68 15.60
C GLY A 281 12.02 -2.55 14.58
N GLY A 282 12.72 -1.43 14.79
CA GLY A 282 12.40 -0.20 14.06
C GLY A 282 12.72 -0.19 12.57
N ARG A 283 13.74 -0.94 12.12
CA ARG A 283 14.02 -1.11 10.68
C ARG A 283 12.83 -1.74 9.95
N VAL A 284 12.26 -2.80 10.53
CA VAL A 284 11.07 -3.49 10.01
C VAL A 284 9.86 -2.55 10.02
N ALA A 285 9.68 -1.82 11.11
CA ALA A 285 8.58 -0.86 11.26
C ALA A 285 8.60 0.21 10.15
N LEU A 286 9.78 0.78 9.88
CA LEU A 286 9.97 1.80 8.85
C LEU A 286 9.75 1.26 7.45
N GLU A 287 10.13 0.02 7.16
CA GLU A 287 9.90 -0.58 5.85
C GLU A 287 8.41 -0.78 5.57
N PHE A 288 7.65 -1.30 6.54
CA PHE A 288 6.20 -1.43 6.38
C PHE A 288 5.52 -0.06 6.22
N ALA A 289 5.96 0.97 6.95
CA ALA A 289 5.47 2.33 6.77
C ALA A 289 5.78 2.87 5.36
N ARG A 290 6.98 2.62 4.82
CA ARG A 290 7.33 3.01 3.44
C ARG A 290 6.43 2.33 2.42
N MET A 291 6.14 1.05 2.59
CA MET A 291 5.22 0.32 1.72
C MET A 291 3.80 0.87 1.80
N ALA A 292 3.31 1.19 3.01
CA ALA A 292 2.00 1.78 3.18
C ALA A 292 1.87 3.15 2.46
N ARG A 293 2.95 3.94 2.37
CA ARG A 293 2.95 5.22 1.63
C ARG A 293 2.64 5.07 0.14
N THR A 294 2.88 3.90 -0.46
CA THR A 294 2.65 3.68 -1.89
C THR A 294 1.20 3.25 -2.19
N TRP A 295 0.37 3.10 -1.16
CA TRP A 295 -1.04 2.78 -1.37
C TRP A 295 -1.80 3.98 -1.91
N PHE A 296 -2.86 3.68 -2.65
CA PHE A 296 -3.67 4.68 -3.33
C PHE A 296 -5.11 4.21 -3.38
N TRP A 297 -6.06 5.12 -3.17
CA TRP A 297 -7.49 4.83 -3.33
C TRP A 297 -8.07 5.65 -4.46
N ASP A 298 -9.00 5.08 -5.24
CA ASP A 298 -9.77 5.85 -6.24
C ASP A 298 -10.36 7.13 -5.61
N PRO A 299 -9.99 8.34 -6.08
CA PRO A 299 -10.46 9.60 -5.51
C PRO A 299 -11.99 9.75 -5.55
N ASN A 300 -12.65 9.12 -6.51
CA ASN A 300 -14.11 9.16 -6.61
C ASN A 300 -14.76 8.36 -5.47
N LYS A 301 -14.17 7.22 -5.09
CA LYS A 301 -14.62 6.44 -3.93
C LYS A 301 -14.29 7.15 -2.63
N ILE A 302 -13.12 7.79 -2.55
CA ILE A 302 -12.71 8.52 -1.35
C ILE A 302 -13.67 9.65 -1.02
N LYS A 303 -14.18 10.38 -2.01
CA LYS A 303 -15.20 11.43 -1.81
C LYS A 303 -16.46 10.94 -1.10
N GLU A 304 -16.82 9.67 -1.22
CA GLU A 304 -17.99 9.07 -0.56
C GLU A 304 -17.74 8.73 0.91
N MET A 305 -16.48 8.58 1.32
CA MET A 305 -16.08 8.28 2.69
C MET A 305 -16.01 9.56 3.53
N PRO A 306 -16.60 9.65 4.73
CA PRO A 306 -16.46 10.87 5.53
C PRO A 306 -15.00 11.11 5.95
N VAL A 307 -14.57 12.37 5.96
CA VAL A 307 -13.18 12.78 6.21
C VAL A 307 -12.62 12.17 7.49
N PHE A 308 -13.38 12.17 8.59
CA PHE A 308 -12.92 11.62 9.88
C PHE A 308 -12.42 10.16 9.76
N TYR A 309 -13.10 9.30 9.00
CA TYR A 309 -12.76 7.88 8.87
C TYR A 309 -11.56 7.61 7.96
N ARG A 310 -11.07 8.64 7.26
CA ARG A 310 -9.88 8.55 6.41
C ARG A 310 -8.59 8.85 7.17
N TYR A 311 -8.67 9.32 8.41
CA TYR A 311 -7.53 9.79 9.18
C TYR A 311 -7.20 8.85 10.33
N ARG A 312 -5.91 8.73 10.66
CA ARG A 312 -5.40 7.94 11.79
C ARG A 312 -5.85 6.48 11.75
N MET A 313 -5.94 5.93 10.55
CA MET A 313 -6.27 4.53 10.31
C MET A 313 -5.09 3.66 10.75
N ARG A 314 -5.34 2.57 11.46
CA ARG A 314 -4.29 1.64 11.90
C ARG A 314 -4.49 0.24 11.36
N VAL A 315 -3.47 -0.26 10.68
CA VAL A 315 -3.46 -1.57 10.05
C VAL A 315 -2.33 -2.41 10.59
N GLU A 316 -2.58 -3.70 10.73
CA GLU A 316 -1.55 -4.69 10.98
C GLU A 316 -1.01 -5.19 9.64
N MET A 317 0.30 -5.29 9.51
CA MET A 317 0.99 -5.76 8.31
C MET A 317 2.03 -6.82 8.64
N ARG A 318 2.13 -7.84 7.78
CA ARG A 318 3.28 -8.73 7.68
C ARG A 318 3.69 -8.83 6.20
N CYS A 319 4.94 -9.19 5.96
CA CYS A 319 5.39 -9.46 4.59
C CYS A 319 4.72 -10.73 4.06
N SER A 320 4.71 -10.94 2.74
CA SER A 320 4.19 -12.12 2.03
C SER A 320 5.29 -13.16 1.79
N THR A 321 4.97 -14.44 2.00
CA THR A 321 5.84 -15.60 1.68
C THR A 321 5.36 -16.28 0.41
N GLY A 322 4.35 -15.70 -0.26
CA GLY A 322 3.94 -16.15 -1.57
C GLY A 322 5.06 -15.83 -2.54
N PHE A 323 5.61 -16.85 -3.17
CA PHE A 323 6.44 -16.64 -4.36
C PHE A 323 5.60 -15.92 -5.41
N GLU A 324 6.16 -14.90 -6.08
CA GLU A 324 5.52 -14.30 -7.24
C GLU A 324 5.15 -15.41 -8.21
N ARG A 325 3.85 -15.58 -8.44
CA ARG A 325 3.36 -16.45 -9.50
C ARG A 325 3.25 -15.56 -10.73
N PRO A 326 4.07 -15.77 -11.78
CA PRO A 326 3.91 -15.04 -13.01
C PRO A 326 2.46 -15.17 -13.46
N SER A 327 1.77 -14.05 -13.64
CA SER A 327 0.43 -14.11 -14.20
C SER A 327 0.53 -14.50 -15.68
N ILE A 328 -0.60 -14.90 -16.29
CA ILE A 328 -0.63 -15.04 -17.75
C ILE A 328 -0.18 -13.75 -18.45
N PHE A 329 -0.45 -12.58 -17.85
CA PHE A 329 0.02 -11.29 -18.39
C PHE A 329 1.53 -11.11 -18.31
N THR A 330 2.21 -11.70 -17.33
CA THR A 330 3.68 -11.70 -17.26
C THR A 330 4.26 -12.42 -18.48
N TYR A 331 3.71 -13.59 -18.81
CA TYR A 331 4.08 -14.34 -20.03
C TYR A 331 3.77 -13.55 -21.30
N LEU A 332 2.55 -13.00 -21.43
CA LEU A 332 2.14 -12.25 -22.62
C LEU A 332 2.96 -10.97 -22.82
N ASN A 333 3.29 -10.26 -21.74
CA ASN A 333 4.16 -9.09 -21.79
C ASN A 333 5.58 -9.46 -22.21
N ALA A 334 6.11 -10.60 -21.78
CA ALA A 334 7.41 -11.11 -22.23
C ALA A 334 7.40 -11.50 -23.72
N SER A 335 6.33 -12.15 -24.19
CA SER A 335 6.13 -12.48 -25.62
C SER A 335 6.09 -11.22 -26.48
N LEU A 336 5.33 -10.20 -26.05
CA LEU A 336 5.30 -8.89 -26.70
C LEU A 336 6.68 -8.20 -26.67
N ALA A 337 7.35 -8.19 -25.52
CA ALA A 337 8.67 -7.57 -25.36
C ALA A 337 9.72 -8.21 -26.29
N SER A 338 9.70 -9.54 -26.41
CA SER A 338 10.56 -10.29 -27.34
C SER A 338 10.31 -9.89 -28.79
N TRP A 339 9.05 -9.80 -29.21
CA TRP A 339 8.70 -9.38 -30.56
C TRP A 339 9.08 -7.92 -30.84
N LEU A 340 8.85 -7.00 -29.90
CA LEU A 340 9.27 -5.59 -30.01
C LEU A 340 10.80 -5.46 -30.11
N SER A 341 11.54 -6.22 -29.31
CA SER A 341 13.00 -6.25 -29.34
C SER A 341 13.51 -6.73 -30.70
N GLY A 342 12.86 -7.73 -31.30
CA GLY A 342 13.12 -8.17 -32.67
C GLY A 342 12.84 -7.11 -33.75
N LYS A 343 12.12 -6.04 -33.41
CA LYS A 343 11.90 -4.84 -34.25
C LYS A 343 12.82 -3.67 -33.89
N GLY A 344 13.80 -3.88 -33.01
CA GLY A 344 14.73 -2.85 -32.54
C GLY A 344 14.10 -1.86 -31.55
N ILE A 345 12.98 -2.24 -30.93
CA ILE A 345 12.30 -1.42 -29.92
C ILE A 345 12.57 -2.08 -28.57
N GLU A 346 13.44 -1.47 -27.77
CA GLU A 346 13.61 -1.89 -26.39
C GLU A 346 12.42 -1.37 -25.56
N PRO A 347 11.56 -2.24 -25.04
CA PRO A 347 10.51 -1.79 -24.14
C PRO A 347 11.18 -1.29 -22.85
N PRO A 348 10.87 -0.07 -22.37
CA PRO A 348 11.26 0.31 -21.02
C PRO A 348 10.72 -0.72 -20.04
N ALA A 349 11.47 -0.98 -18.96
CA ALA A 349 10.96 -1.76 -17.85
C ALA A 349 9.56 -1.24 -17.48
N PHE A 350 8.58 -2.15 -17.36
CA PHE A 350 7.25 -1.76 -16.92
C PHE A 350 7.40 -1.03 -15.59
N ALA A 351 7.00 0.24 -15.52
CA ALA A 351 7.12 1.00 -14.29
C ALA A 351 6.32 0.28 -13.19
N THR A 352 7.03 -0.26 -12.21
CA THR A 352 6.44 -0.82 -11.00
C THR A 352 6.10 0.35 -10.09
N GLY A 353 4.81 0.62 -9.88
CA GLY A 353 4.38 1.67 -8.97
C GLY A 353 2.94 2.13 -9.18
N VAL A 354 2.32 2.60 -8.10
CA VAL A 354 0.93 3.07 -8.01
C VAL A 354 0.85 4.61 -8.06
N ASP A 355 1.91 5.29 -8.49
CA ASP A 355 2.04 6.73 -8.36
C ASP A 355 1.36 7.51 -9.50
N ALA A 356 0.42 8.40 -9.16
CA ALA A 356 -0.15 9.37 -10.09
C ALA A 356 0.94 10.19 -10.82
N ALA A 357 2.08 10.44 -10.17
CA ALA A 357 3.23 11.10 -10.78
C ALA A 357 3.87 10.27 -11.91
N VAL A 358 3.83 8.94 -11.83
CA VAL A 358 4.27 8.06 -12.93
C VAL A 358 3.28 8.13 -14.08
N LEU A 359 1.97 8.14 -13.79
CA LEU A 359 0.96 8.30 -14.84
C LEU A 359 1.13 9.63 -15.60
N ASP A 360 1.37 10.74 -14.89
CA ASP A 360 1.61 12.03 -15.53
C ASP A 360 2.90 12.06 -16.36
N LYS A 361 3.97 11.41 -15.88
CA LYS A 361 5.20 11.19 -16.68
C LYS A 361 4.94 10.37 -17.93
N LEU A 362 4.14 9.29 -17.84
CA LEU A 362 3.77 8.46 -18.99
C LEU A 362 2.92 9.24 -20.00
N ARG A 363 1.98 10.07 -19.54
CA ARG A 363 1.17 10.96 -20.41
C ARG A 363 2.02 12.02 -21.09
N GLU A 364 2.97 12.62 -20.38
CA GLU A 364 3.93 13.57 -20.95
C GLU A 364 4.83 12.87 -21.98
N GLN A 365 5.34 11.68 -21.66
CA GLN A 365 6.14 10.88 -22.58
C GLN A 365 5.35 10.53 -23.85
N LEU A 366 4.10 10.08 -23.71
CA LEU A 366 3.22 9.80 -24.84
C LEU A 366 3.04 11.04 -25.73
N ARG A 367 2.73 12.21 -25.14
CA ARG A 367 2.60 13.49 -25.87
C ARG A 367 3.88 13.90 -26.60
N LYS A 368 5.06 13.64 -26.03
CA LYS A 368 6.35 13.93 -26.68
C LYS A 368 6.65 12.99 -27.86
N MET A 369 6.24 11.73 -27.75
CA MET A 369 6.48 10.72 -28.80
C MET A 369 5.47 10.82 -29.95
N GLU A 370 4.27 11.36 -29.72
CA GLU A 370 3.20 11.49 -30.72
C GLU A 370 3.60 12.26 -31.99
N PRO A 371 4.24 13.45 -31.92
CA PRO A 371 4.69 14.19 -33.10
C PRO A 371 5.81 13.50 -33.88
N GLN A 372 6.60 12.65 -33.22
CA GLN A 372 7.75 11.94 -33.81
C GLN A 372 7.34 10.62 -34.50
N GLY A 373 6.13 10.11 -34.21
CA GLY A 373 5.62 8.80 -34.64
C GLY A 373 4.88 8.77 -35.98
N ALA A 374 4.99 9.80 -36.83
CA ALA A 374 4.18 9.92 -38.05
C ALA A 374 4.47 8.85 -39.14
N ALA A 375 5.61 8.14 -39.07
CA ALA A 375 5.97 7.09 -40.02
C ALA A 375 5.77 5.65 -39.48
N THR A 376 5.87 5.42 -38.16
CA THR A 376 5.60 4.10 -37.55
C THR A 376 5.22 4.26 -36.07
N PRO A 377 3.96 3.99 -35.68
CA PRO A 377 3.48 4.23 -34.31
C PRO A 377 3.94 3.17 -33.28
N LEU A 378 4.73 2.18 -33.71
CA LEU A 378 5.10 1.01 -32.91
C LEU A 378 5.86 1.34 -31.60
N PRO A 379 6.77 2.33 -31.54
CA PRO A 379 7.42 2.74 -30.30
C PRO A 379 6.47 3.29 -29.22
N LEU A 380 5.22 3.63 -29.57
CA LEU A 380 4.23 4.08 -28.59
C LEU A 380 3.66 2.93 -27.75
N VAL A 381 3.74 1.68 -28.23
CA VAL A 381 3.08 0.53 -27.60
C VAL A 381 3.49 0.33 -26.14
N PRO A 382 4.79 0.35 -25.76
CA PRO A 382 5.17 0.16 -24.36
C PRO A 382 4.54 1.19 -23.42
N VAL A 383 4.54 2.47 -23.81
CA VAL A 383 3.96 3.56 -23.00
C VAL A 383 2.44 3.41 -22.91
N LEU A 384 1.77 3.10 -24.03
CA LEU A 384 0.33 2.86 -24.05
C LEU A 384 -0.08 1.71 -23.14
N LEU A 385 0.69 0.60 -23.12
CA LEU A 385 0.39 -0.54 -22.27
C LEU A 385 0.70 -0.30 -20.79
N GLN A 386 1.69 0.54 -20.48
CA GLN A 386 1.92 0.99 -19.11
C GLN A 386 0.74 1.85 -18.60
N ILE A 387 0.21 2.76 -19.43
CA ILE A 387 -1.00 3.51 -19.08
C ILE A 387 -2.21 2.57 -18.95
N ALA A 388 -2.39 1.64 -19.88
CA ALA A 388 -3.49 0.68 -19.86
C ALA A 388 -3.48 -0.25 -18.63
N SER A 389 -2.29 -0.56 -18.13
CA SER A 389 -2.08 -1.41 -16.94
C SER A 389 -2.03 -0.60 -15.65
N SER A 390 -1.99 0.73 -15.73
CA SER A 390 -1.91 1.60 -14.57
C SER A 390 -3.18 1.50 -13.72
N PRO A 391 -3.08 1.21 -12.41
CA PRO A 391 -4.25 1.18 -11.55
C PRO A 391 -4.86 2.57 -11.32
N VAL A 392 -4.06 3.65 -11.45
CA VAL A 392 -4.47 5.04 -11.22
C VAL A 392 -5.02 5.76 -12.45
N ALA A 393 -4.92 5.14 -13.63
CA ALA A 393 -5.53 5.68 -14.85
C ALA A 393 -7.06 5.42 -14.88
N PRO A 394 -7.88 6.43 -15.26
CA PRO A 394 -9.30 6.25 -15.51
C PRO A 394 -9.57 5.05 -16.42
N ARG A 395 -10.63 4.28 -16.14
CA ARG A 395 -10.98 3.08 -16.93
C ARG A 395 -11.06 3.35 -18.42
N ASP A 396 -11.68 4.46 -18.82
CA ASP A 396 -11.85 4.80 -20.24
C ASP A 396 -10.53 5.11 -20.92
N GLU A 397 -9.60 5.75 -20.20
CA GLU A 397 -8.23 5.96 -20.67
C GLU A 397 -7.50 4.62 -20.81
N ARG A 398 -7.65 3.69 -19.84
CA ARG A 398 -7.06 2.35 -19.92
C ARG A 398 -7.60 1.53 -21.08
N PHE A 399 -8.90 1.61 -21.33
CA PHE A 399 -9.55 0.96 -22.46
C PHE A 399 -9.08 1.54 -23.79
N ALA A 400 -9.06 2.87 -23.91
CA ALA A 400 -8.63 3.56 -25.13
C ALA A 400 -7.16 3.29 -25.45
N THR A 401 -6.29 3.34 -24.44
CA THR A 401 -4.85 3.07 -24.61
C THR A 401 -4.55 1.61 -24.93
N ALA A 402 -5.22 0.65 -24.29
CA ALA A 402 -5.10 -0.77 -24.65
C ALA A 402 -5.57 -1.06 -26.08
N THR A 403 -6.72 -0.49 -26.48
CA THR A 403 -7.27 -0.65 -27.84
C THR A 403 -6.32 -0.05 -28.88
N ARG A 404 -5.80 1.16 -28.63
CA ARG A 404 -4.81 1.80 -29.50
C ARG A 404 -3.53 0.98 -29.62
N ALA A 405 -3.05 0.40 -28.52
CA ALA A 405 -1.88 -0.48 -28.56
C ALA A 405 -2.13 -1.73 -29.42
N ASP A 406 -3.29 -2.39 -29.26
CA ASP A 406 -3.66 -3.55 -30.08
C ASP A 406 -3.76 -3.18 -31.58
N ASP A 407 -4.39 -2.05 -31.92
CA ASP A 407 -4.50 -1.57 -33.30
C ASP A 407 -3.12 -1.32 -33.94
N ILE A 408 -2.18 -0.73 -33.17
CA ILE A 408 -0.81 -0.50 -33.63
C ILE A 408 -0.10 -1.83 -33.88
N LEU A 409 -0.22 -2.78 -32.95
CA LEU A 409 0.39 -4.11 -33.08
C LEU A 409 -0.19 -4.89 -34.26
N ALA A 410 -1.50 -4.82 -34.47
CA ALA A 410 -2.19 -5.44 -35.60
C ALA A 410 -1.65 -4.91 -36.94
N ARG A 411 -1.55 -3.58 -37.09
CA ARG A 411 -1.05 -2.94 -38.32
C ARG A 411 0.44 -3.22 -38.56
N ALA A 412 1.21 -3.41 -37.49
CA ALA A 412 2.63 -3.76 -37.57
C ALA A 412 2.87 -5.26 -37.85
N GLY A 413 1.81 -6.06 -38.02
CA GLY A 413 1.92 -7.49 -38.29
C GLY A 413 2.45 -8.29 -37.09
N ALA A 414 2.15 -7.86 -35.87
CA ALA A 414 2.49 -8.63 -34.68
C ALA A 414 1.73 -9.98 -34.69
N PRO A 415 2.40 -11.09 -34.33
CA PRO A 415 1.72 -12.38 -34.16
C PRO A 415 0.67 -12.27 -33.06
N ALA A 416 -0.35 -13.13 -33.10
CA ALA A 416 -1.48 -13.03 -32.20
C ALA A 416 -1.05 -13.19 -30.73
N SER A 417 -0.04 -14.03 -30.45
CA SER A 417 0.55 -14.18 -29.12
C SER A 417 1.13 -12.88 -28.55
N ALA A 418 1.83 -12.07 -29.37
CA ALA A 418 2.37 -10.77 -28.98
C ALA A 418 1.27 -9.70 -28.83
N ARG A 419 0.20 -9.78 -29.62
CA ARG A 419 -0.96 -8.87 -29.52
C ARG A 419 -1.80 -9.08 -28.27
N LEU A 420 -1.84 -10.34 -27.79
CA LEU A 420 -2.80 -10.78 -26.80
C LEU A 420 -2.72 -10.02 -25.47
N ALA A 421 -1.55 -9.52 -25.07
CA ALA A 421 -1.40 -8.65 -23.90
C ALA A 421 -2.30 -7.39 -24.00
N ALA A 422 -2.26 -6.71 -25.15
CA ALA A 422 -3.05 -5.51 -25.41
C ALA A 422 -4.54 -5.85 -25.55
N THR A 423 -4.85 -6.89 -26.32
CA THR A 423 -6.23 -7.31 -26.59
C THR A 423 -6.97 -7.74 -25.32
N LEU A 424 -6.33 -8.51 -24.43
CA LEU A 424 -6.93 -8.89 -23.16
C LEU A 424 -7.11 -7.71 -22.21
N GLN A 425 -6.17 -6.76 -22.18
CA GLN A 425 -6.35 -5.54 -21.39
C GLN A 425 -7.52 -4.69 -21.90
N ALA A 426 -7.68 -4.55 -23.22
CA ALA A 426 -8.84 -3.88 -23.81
C ALA A 426 -10.14 -4.62 -23.45
N ALA A 427 -10.17 -5.96 -23.56
CA ALA A 427 -11.31 -6.77 -23.19
C ALA A 427 -11.69 -6.64 -21.70
N ARG A 428 -10.72 -6.54 -20.79
CA ARG A 428 -10.96 -6.30 -19.36
C ARG A 428 -11.53 -4.91 -19.10
N ASN A 429 -11.01 -3.88 -19.75
CA ASN A 429 -11.38 -2.48 -19.48
C ASN A 429 -12.66 -1.99 -20.20
N ARG A 430 -13.27 -2.79 -21.08
CA ARG A 430 -14.44 -2.41 -21.92
C ARG A 430 -15.76 -2.14 -21.19
N GLY A 431 -15.90 -2.41 -19.89
CA GLY A 431 -17.17 -2.24 -19.16
C GLY A 431 -17.02 -1.80 -17.70
N ALA A 432 -18.08 -1.22 -17.11
CA ALA A 432 -18.05 -0.67 -15.73
C ALA A 432 -18.17 -1.74 -14.67
N GLU A 433 -18.95 -2.78 -14.96
CA GLU A 433 -19.18 -3.90 -14.07
C GLU A 433 -18.13 -4.98 -14.30
N MET A 434 -17.46 -5.42 -13.24
CA MET A 434 -16.65 -6.64 -13.22
C MET A 434 -17.55 -7.89 -13.26
N ASP A 435 -18.28 -8.08 -14.36
CA ASP A 435 -19.08 -9.28 -14.59
C ASP A 435 -18.22 -10.37 -15.25
N ARG A 436 -18.02 -11.45 -14.50
CA ARG A 436 -17.30 -12.66 -14.92
C ARG A 436 -17.89 -13.28 -16.19
N ARG A 437 -19.21 -13.24 -16.39
CA ARG A 437 -19.87 -13.79 -17.60
C ARG A 437 -19.53 -12.97 -18.84
N LYS A 438 -19.55 -11.63 -18.71
CA LYS A 438 -19.16 -10.71 -19.79
C LYS A 438 -17.68 -10.89 -20.15
N THR A 439 -16.83 -11.16 -19.16
CA THR A 439 -15.40 -11.45 -19.39
C THR A 439 -15.22 -12.74 -20.19
N ILE A 440 -15.90 -13.83 -19.80
CA ILE A 440 -15.85 -15.10 -20.54
C ILE A 440 -16.36 -14.92 -21.98
N ALA A 441 -17.50 -14.25 -22.18
CA ALA A 441 -18.04 -14.01 -23.51
C ALA A 441 -17.06 -13.22 -24.43
N ARG A 442 -16.29 -12.29 -23.86
CA ARG A 442 -15.25 -11.56 -24.60
C ARG A 442 -14.08 -12.47 -24.98
N VAL A 443 -13.66 -13.36 -24.09
CA VAL A 443 -12.61 -14.36 -24.37
C VAL A 443 -13.09 -15.36 -25.43
N ASP A 444 -14.36 -15.78 -25.36
CA ASP A 444 -14.96 -16.65 -26.37
C ASP A 444 -15.01 -16.01 -27.75
N ALA A 445 -15.29 -14.70 -27.82
CA ALA A 445 -15.20 -13.94 -29.06
C ALA A 445 -13.77 -13.91 -29.62
N LEU A 446 -12.74 -13.76 -28.77
CA LEU A 446 -11.34 -13.84 -29.19
C LEU A 446 -10.97 -15.24 -29.67
N LEU A 447 -11.44 -16.29 -29.00
CA LEU A 447 -11.21 -17.68 -29.42
C LEU A 447 -11.91 -18.02 -30.75
N ALA A 448 -12.94 -17.27 -31.15
CA ALA A 448 -13.62 -17.41 -32.43
C ALA A 448 -13.00 -16.54 -33.54
N ASP A 449 -12.19 -15.55 -33.19
CA ASP A 449 -11.49 -14.70 -34.15
C ASP A 449 -10.39 -15.52 -34.85
N PRO A 450 -10.40 -15.62 -36.21
CA PRO A 450 -9.42 -16.39 -36.96
C PRO A 450 -7.96 -16.03 -36.65
N ALA A 451 -7.68 -14.76 -36.31
CA ALA A 451 -6.33 -14.31 -36.00
C ALA A 451 -5.77 -14.98 -34.75
N PHE A 452 -6.60 -15.21 -33.72
CA PHE A 452 -6.18 -15.86 -32.48
C PHE A 452 -6.43 -17.37 -32.51
N ALA A 453 -7.45 -17.84 -33.23
CA ALA A 453 -7.77 -19.26 -33.34
C ALA A 453 -6.72 -20.07 -34.13
N SER A 454 -6.01 -19.42 -35.05
CA SER A 454 -4.96 -20.03 -35.87
C SER A 454 -3.55 -20.00 -35.24
N ASP A 455 -3.37 -19.25 -34.16
CA ASP A 455 -2.12 -19.16 -33.40
C ASP A 455 -2.20 -20.08 -32.17
N PRO A 456 -1.44 -21.20 -32.12
CA PRO A 456 -1.53 -22.17 -31.03
C PRO A 456 -1.22 -21.57 -29.65
N GLU A 457 -0.31 -20.60 -29.58
CA GLU A 457 0.11 -19.96 -28.33
C GLU A 457 -0.96 -19.01 -27.81
N ALA A 458 -1.50 -18.17 -28.68
CA ALA A 458 -2.60 -17.29 -28.34
C ALA A 458 -3.85 -18.07 -27.91
N LYS A 459 -4.16 -19.15 -28.64
CA LYS A 459 -5.29 -20.04 -28.33
C LYS A 459 -5.13 -20.67 -26.95
N VAL A 460 -3.99 -21.29 -26.64
CA VAL A 460 -3.78 -21.92 -25.33
C VAL A 460 -3.80 -20.88 -24.20
N ALA A 461 -3.17 -19.71 -24.39
CA ALA A 461 -3.22 -18.62 -23.40
C ALA A 461 -4.66 -18.16 -23.10
N LEU A 462 -5.50 -18.02 -24.13
CA LEU A 462 -6.92 -17.68 -23.99
C LEU A 462 -7.71 -18.77 -23.25
N GLN A 463 -7.45 -20.06 -23.54
CA GLN A 463 -8.11 -21.18 -22.85
C GLN A 463 -7.70 -21.24 -21.36
N LEU A 464 -6.41 -21.04 -21.05
CA LEU A 464 -5.92 -20.98 -19.66
C LEU A 464 -6.51 -19.79 -18.91
N PHE A 465 -6.56 -18.61 -19.55
CA PHE A 465 -7.19 -17.43 -18.98
C PHE A 465 -8.68 -17.69 -18.71
N ALA A 466 -9.42 -18.22 -19.69
CA ALA A 466 -10.83 -18.60 -19.54
C ALA A 466 -11.04 -19.58 -18.38
N ALA A 467 -10.22 -20.64 -18.29
CA ALA A 467 -10.30 -21.63 -17.21
C ALA A 467 -10.09 -20.98 -15.83
N SER A 468 -9.15 -20.04 -15.70
CA SER A 468 -8.90 -19.34 -14.43
C SER A 468 -10.07 -18.46 -13.98
N VAL A 469 -10.84 -17.94 -14.94
CA VAL A 469 -12.01 -17.12 -14.68
C VAL A 469 -13.31 -17.90 -14.77
N ILE A 470 -13.35 -19.24 -14.71
CA ILE A 470 -14.60 -20.05 -14.65
C ILE A 470 -14.75 -20.74 -13.29
N ASN A 471 -15.97 -20.75 -12.72
CA ASN A 471 -16.26 -21.49 -11.49
C ASN A 471 -16.88 -22.83 -11.91
N ASP A 472 -16.15 -23.94 -11.74
CA ASP A 472 -16.44 -25.21 -12.42
C ASP A 472 -17.61 -26.00 -11.82
N LYS A 473 -18.81 -25.41 -11.80
CA LYS A 473 -20.05 -26.13 -11.45
C LYS A 473 -20.68 -26.85 -12.67
N GLY A 474 -20.13 -26.68 -13.87
CA GLY A 474 -20.74 -27.15 -15.13
C GLY A 474 -19.79 -27.80 -16.15
N GLY A 475 -18.55 -28.14 -15.78
CA GLY A 475 -17.59 -28.82 -16.65
C GLY A 475 -16.94 -27.92 -17.72
N THR A 476 -17.28 -26.64 -17.77
CA THR A 476 -16.73 -25.70 -18.76
C THR A 476 -15.24 -25.48 -18.56
N ALA A 477 -14.73 -25.42 -17.32
CA ALA A 477 -13.29 -25.28 -17.08
C ALA A 477 -12.52 -26.52 -17.56
N ARG A 478 -13.09 -27.70 -17.35
CA ARG A 478 -12.57 -28.97 -17.90
C ARG A 478 -12.47 -28.93 -19.42
N ALA A 479 -13.51 -28.50 -20.12
CA ALA A 479 -13.50 -28.41 -21.58
C ALA A 479 -12.42 -27.42 -22.08
N ARG A 480 -12.24 -26.29 -21.40
CA ARG A 480 -11.20 -25.29 -21.72
C ARG A 480 -9.79 -25.88 -21.54
N LEU A 481 -9.53 -26.53 -20.41
CA LEU A 481 -8.24 -27.16 -20.14
C LEU A 481 -7.98 -28.36 -21.06
N GLN A 482 -9.00 -29.15 -21.37
CA GLN A 482 -8.89 -30.26 -22.33
C GLN A 482 -8.54 -29.74 -23.74
N ALA A 483 -9.16 -28.65 -24.18
CA ALA A 483 -8.82 -28.01 -25.45
C ALA A 483 -7.37 -27.48 -25.45
N ALA A 484 -6.88 -26.97 -24.31
CA ALA A 484 -5.50 -26.50 -24.18
C ALA A 484 -4.48 -27.64 -24.25
N VAL A 485 -4.70 -28.76 -23.56
CA VAL A 485 -3.76 -29.89 -23.56
C VAL A 485 -3.79 -30.71 -24.85
N ASN A 486 -4.89 -30.65 -25.60
CA ASN A 486 -5.02 -31.28 -26.92
C ASN A 486 -4.43 -30.43 -28.05
N GLU A 487 -3.98 -29.19 -27.77
CA GLU A 487 -3.31 -28.37 -28.77
C GLU A 487 -1.91 -28.93 -29.05
N THR A 488 -1.66 -29.29 -30.31
CA THR A 488 -0.42 -29.95 -30.75
C THR A 488 0.55 -28.98 -31.42
N GLY A 489 0.10 -27.76 -31.74
CA GLY A 489 0.92 -26.74 -32.38
C GLY A 489 1.96 -26.07 -31.46
N LEU A 490 2.02 -26.40 -30.17
CA LEU A 490 3.01 -25.88 -29.24
C LEU A 490 4.25 -26.77 -29.12
N ALA A 491 5.42 -26.13 -29.01
CA ALA A 491 6.67 -26.81 -28.67
C ALA A 491 6.55 -27.59 -27.35
N ALA A 492 7.30 -28.69 -27.23
CA ALA A 492 7.20 -29.60 -26.09
C ALA A 492 7.59 -28.95 -24.75
N ASP A 493 8.53 -28.01 -24.79
CA ASP A 493 9.06 -27.22 -23.67
C ASP A 493 8.32 -25.89 -23.46
N ASN A 494 7.25 -25.62 -24.22
CA ASN A 494 6.51 -24.37 -24.08
C ASN A 494 5.86 -24.27 -22.68
N PRO A 495 6.05 -23.17 -21.92
CA PRO A 495 5.56 -23.05 -20.55
C PRO A 495 4.02 -23.04 -20.45
N LEU A 496 3.29 -22.61 -21.48
CA LEU A 496 1.83 -22.69 -21.50
C LEU A 496 1.34 -24.13 -21.60
N ARG A 497 2.08 -25.00 -22.29
CA ARG A 497 1.79 -26.43 -22.37
C ARG A 497 1.99 -27.10 -21.01
N ALA A 498 3.11 -26.83 -20.33
CA ALA A 498 3.36 -27.32 -18.98
C ALA A 498 2.26 -26.86 -18.01
N ALA A 499 1.89 -25.57 -18.06
CA ALA A 499 0.79 -25.01 -17.28
C ALA A 499 -0.57 -25.68 -17.56
N ALA A 500 -0.92 -25.91 -18.83
CA ALA A 500 -2.17 -26.57 -19.21
C ALA A 500 -2.25 -27.99 -18.65
N TRP A 501 -1.18 -28.78 -18.79
CA TRP A 501 -1.13 -30.14 -18.24
C TRP A 501 -1.18 -30.16 -16.70
N ALA A 502 -0.50 -29.23 -16.03
CA ALA A 502 -0.54 -29.12 -14.56
C ALA A 502 -1.94 -28.75 -14.04
N GLN A 503 -2.60 -27.76 -14.66
CA GLN A 503 -3.97 -27.39 -14.29
C GLN A 503 -4.97 -28.51 -14.61
N PHE A 504 -4.80 -29.22 -15.73
CA PHE A 504 -5.63 -30.36 -16.10
C PHE A 504 -5.47 -31.53 -15.12
N ALA A 505 -4.25 -31.84 -14.68
CA ALA A 505 -3.96 -32.84 -13.65
C ALA A 505 -4.70 -32.53 -12.33
N SER A 506 -4.65 -31.27 -11.89
CA SER A 506 -5.36 -30.83 -10.70
C SER A 506 -6.89 -30.97 -10.84
N LEU A 507 -7.43 -30.73 -12.03
CA LEU A 507 -8.86 -30.92 -12.29
C LEU A 507 -9.27 -32.41 -12.26
N GLU A 508 -8.47 -33.31 -12.84
CA GLU A 508 -8.69 -34.77 -12.74
C GLU A 508 -8.69 -35.22 -11.28
N GLN A 509 -7.74 -34.73 -10.47
CA GLN A 509 -7.66 -35.05 -9.05
C GLN A 509 -8.86 -34.53 -8.27
N ALA A 510 -9.29 -33.29 -8.52
CA ALA A 510 -10.51 -32.73 -7.94
C ALA A 510 -11.77 -33.53 -8.30
N SER A 511 -11.76 -34.20 -9.46
CA SER A 511 -12.83 -35.09 -9.93
C SER A 511 -12.71 -36.53 -9.40
N GLY A 512 -11.68 -36.84 -8.61
CA GLY A 512 -11.44 -38.19 -8.06
C GLY A 512 -10.70 -39.15 -8.99
N ASN A 513 -10.20 -38.68 -10.14
CA ASN A 513 -9.51 -39.50 -11.13
C ASN A 513 -7.99 -39.44 -10.97
N THR A 514 -7.47 -40.01 -9.88
CA THR A 514 -6.05 -39.93 -9.50
C THR A 514 -5.11 -40.51 -10.57
N ALA A 515 -5.54 -41.54 -11.31
CA ALA A 515 -4.73 -42.14 -12.37
C ALA A 515 -4.52 -41.18 -13.54
N ALA A 516 -5.58 -40.54 -14.02
CA ALA A 516 -5.48 -39.53 -15.09
C ALA A 516 -4.75 -38.28 -14.61
N ALA A 517 -4.92 -37.90 -13.34
CA ALA A 517 -4.18 -36.79 -12.74
C ALA A 517 -2.66 -37.05 -12.76
N ARG A 518 -2.23 -38.26 -12.40
CA ARG A 518 -0.82 -38.67 -12.48
C ARG A 518 -0.28 -38.59 -13.89
N GLU A 519 -1.01 -39.15 -14.86
CA GLU A 519 -0.61 -39.14 -16.26
C GLU A 519 -0.49 -37.72 -16.81
N ALA A 520 -1.47 -36.86 -16.51
CA ALA A 520 -1.46 -35.46 -16.92
C ALA A 520 -0.29 -34.68 -16.28
N PHE A 521 0.03 -34.93 -15.00
CA PHE A 521 1.15 -34.27 -14.33
C PHE A 521 2.49 -34.68 -14.93
N VAL A 522 2.69 -35.97 -15.24
CA VAL A 522 3.90 -36.44 -15.94
C VAL A 522 4.06 -35.73 -17.30
N LYS A 523 2.95 -35.51 -18.03
CA LYS A 523 2.96 -34.77 -19.30
C LYS A 523 3.26 -33.27 -19.15
N SER A 524 3.14 -32.71 -17.95
CA SER A 524 3.51 -31.32 -17.69
C SER A 524 5.03 -31.11 -17.68
N GLY A 525 5.81 -32.17 -17.41
CA GLY A 525 7.27 -32.10 -17.27
C GLY A 525 7.76 -31.40 -15.99
N LEU A 526 6.85 -30.99 -15.10
CA LEU A 526 7.19 -30.37 -13.82
C LEU A 526 7.59 -31.43 -12.78
N ASP A 527 8.55 -31.08 -11.93
CA ASP A 527 8.81 -31.85 -10.71
C ASP A 527 7.77 -31.53 -9.61
N ALA A 528 7.74 -32.34 -8.55
CA ALA A 528 6.75 -32.21 -7.48
C ALA A 528 6.88 -30.88 -6.69
N THR A 529 8.07 -30.28 -6.69
CA THR A 529 8.41 -29.03 -5.98
C THR A 529 8.28 -27.78 -6.86
N GLN A 530 8.22 -27.95 -8.17
CA GLN A 530 8.13 -26.88 -9.15
C GLN A 530 6.72 -26.30 -9.16
N CYS A 531 6.69 -24.98 -9.03
CA CYS A 531 5.53 -24.17 -9.33
C CYS A 531 5.42 -23.99 -10.84
N ALA A 532 4.28 -24.36 -11.41
CA ALA A 532 4.02 -24.06 -12.81
C ALA A 532 3.99 -22.54 -13.02
N LEU A 533 4.50 -22.09 -14.17
CA LEU A 533 4.50 -20.68 -14.59
C LEU A 533 3.09 -20.05 -14.59
N VAL A 534 2.04 -20.89 -14.58
CA VAL A 534 0.63 -20.53 -14.41
C VAL A 534 -0.06 -21.56 -13.49
N ASP A 535 0.44 -21.77 -12.27
CA ASP A 535 -0.29 -22.59 -11.30
C ASP A 535 -1.44 -21.80 -10.68
N GLN A 536 -2.68 -22.28 -10.86
CA GLN A 536 -3.83 -21.64 -10.25
C GLN A 536 -3.86 -21.94 -8.76
N THR A 537 -4.08 -20.91 -7.93
CA THR A 537 -4.44 -21.14 -6.52
C THR A 537 -5.66 -22.07 -6.48
N PRO A 538 -5.61 -23.18 -5.73
CA PRO A 538 -6.75 -24.07 -5.58
C PRO A 538 -8.02 -23.30 -5.23
N ARG A 539 -9.13 -23.66 -5.88
CA ARG A 539 -10.40 -22.95 -5.70
C ARG A 539 -10.96 -23.22 -4.30
N LEU A 540 -11.35 -22.19 -3.57
CA LEU A 540 -12.07 -22.35 -2.30
C LEU A 540 -13.44 -23.01 -2.54
N LEU A 541 -13.66 -24.18 -1.94
CA LEU A 541 -14.90 -24.95 -2.06
C LEU A 541 -15.89 -24.60 -0.95
N THR A 542 -15.43 -24.73 0.29
CA THR A 542 -16.22 -24.44 1.47
C THR A 542 -15.39 -23.67 2.48
N TYR A 543 -16.03 -22.72 3.11
CA TYR A 543 -15.54 -22.04 4.29
C TYR A 543 -16.77 -21.62 5.08
N SER A 544 -16.65 -21.60 6.41
CA SER A 544 -17.71 -21.11 7.28
C SER A 544 -17.20 -19.85 7.95
N THR A 545 -17.69 -18.71 7.50
CA THR A 545 -17.54 -17.45 8.22
C THR A 545 -18.74 -17.29 9.14
N ALA A 546 -18.52 -17.48 10.44
CA ALA A 546 -19.40 -16.86 11.42
C ALA A 546 -18.85 -15.45 11.68
N PHE A 547 -19.72 -14.44 11.62
CA PHE A 547 -19.35 -13.13 12.13
C PHE A 547 -19.06 -13.28 13.64
N PRO A 548 -17.89 -12.83 14.14
CA PRO A 548 -17.57 -12.99 15.56
C PRO A 548 -18.58 -12.19 16.38
N GLN A 549 -19.34 -12.88 17.25
CA GLN A 549 -20.43 -12.24 17.99
C GLN A 549 -19.93 -11.05 18.81
N GLU A 550 -18.74 -11.17 19.37
CA GLU A 550 -18.10 -10.10 20.12
C GLU A 550 -17.78 -8.90 19.23
N ALA A 551 -17.30 -9.11 18.01
CA ALA A 551 -17.06 -8.01 17.06
C ALA A 551 -18.39 -7.37 16.61
N LEU A 552 -19.45 -8.18 16.45
CA LEU A 552 -20.79 -7.71 16.10
C LEU A 552 -21.38 -6.83 17.22
N MET A 553 -21.26 -7.25 18.48
CA MET A 553 -21.74 -6.48 19.64
C MET A 553 -21.08 -5.11 19.74
N TRP A 554 -19.78 -5.03 19.42
CA TRP A 554 -19.04 -3.77 19.40
C TRP A 554 -19.18 -3.03 18.06
N GLY A 555 -19.94 -3.57 17.11
CA GLY A 555 -20.19 -2.95 15.81
C GLY A 555 -18.92 -2.73 14.99
N PHE A 556 -17.98 -3.68 15.02
CA PHE A 556 -16.80 -3.64 14.16
C PHE A 556 -17.09 -4.32 12.84
N GLU A 557 -16.76 -3.65 11.76
CA GLU A 557 -16.52 -4.21 10.43
C GLU A 557 -15.03 -4.20 10.15
N GLY A 558 -14.60 -4.93 9.14
CA GLY A 558 -13.19 -4.97 8.83
C GLY A 558 -12.82 -5.96 7.75
N ILE A 559 -11.53 -6.15 7.63
CA ILE A 559 -10.96 -6.99 6.60
C ILE A 559 -9.63 -7.57 7.04
N ASN A 560 -9.49 -8.87 6.79
CA ASN A 560 -8.25 -9.59 6.95
C ASN A 560 -7.81 -10.20 5.61
N ILE A 561 -6.51 -10.20 5.37
CA ILE A 561 -5.87 -11.00 4.33
C ILE A 561 -5.07 -12.08 5.05
N VAL A 562 -5.46 -13.33 4.82
CA VAL A 562 -4.86 -14.53 5.40
C VAL A 562 -4.01 -15.18 4.31
N GLN A 563 -2.75 -15.45 4.60
CA GLN A 563 -1.87 -16.23 3.75
C GLN A 563 -1.65 -17.61 4.36
N GLY A 564 -1.52 -18.63 3.53
CA GLY A 564 -1.16 -19.97 3.98
C GLY A 564 -0.94 -20.91 2.80
N ASP A 565 -0.59 -22.14 3.14
CA ASP A 565 -0.30 -23.19 2.16
C ASP A 565 -1.52 -24.09 2.00
N ILE A 566 -1.74 -24.59 0.78
CA ILE A 566 -2.83 -25.52 0.47
C ILE A 566 -2.19 -26.84 0.06
N ASP A 567 -2.47 -27.91 0.80
CA ASP A 567 -1.98 -29.25 0.45
C ASP A 567 -2.74 -29.88 -0.73
N ALA A 568 -2.28 -31.04 -1.20
CA ALA A 568 -2.90 -31.78 -2.30
C ALA A 568 -4.37 -32.16 -2.00
N GLU A 569 -4.69 -32.38 -0.73
CA GLU A 569 -6.03 -32.70 -0.22
C GLU A 569 -6.96 -31.47 -0.13
N GLY A 570 -6.43 -30.27 -0.35
CA GLY A 570 -7.18 -29.01 -0.29
C GLY A 570 -7.37 -28.49 1.13
N LYS A 571 -6.55 -28.89 2.09
CA LYS A 571 -6.51 -28.35 3.45
C LYS A 571 -5.53 -27.18 3.53
N PHE A 572 -5.94 -26.16 4.28
CA PHE A 572 -5.16 -24.96 4.53
C PHE A 572 -4.25 -25.18 5.76
N HIS A 573 -2.98 -24.82 5.64
CA HIS A 573 -1.97 -24.94 6.69
C HIS A 573 -1.12 -23.67 6.76
N ASN A 574 -0.33 -23.55 7.83
CA ASN A 574 0.61 -22.44 8.04
C ASN A 574 -0.07 -21.06 7.88
N ASP A 575 -1.29 -20.93 8.37
CA ASP A 575 -2.09 -19.74 8.20
C ASP A 575 -1.51 -18.56 9.00
N ARG A 576 -1.45 -17.40 8.35
CA ARG A 576 -0.94 -16.17 8.94
C ARG A 576 -1.69 -14.98 8.39
N ILE A 577 -1.90 -13.99 9.25
CA ILE A 577 -2.50 -12.73 8.85
C ILE A 577 -1.40 -11.87 8.26
N VAL A 578 -1.53 -11.52 6.99
CA VAL A 578 -0.57 -10.63 6.30
C VAL A 578 -1.07 -9.19 6.26
N PHE A 579 -2.37 -8.99 6.44
CA PHE A 579 -2.98 -7.67 6.60
C PHE A 579 -4.24 -7.76 7.46
N ALA A 580 -4.46 -6.81 8.38
CA ALA A 580 -5.72 -6.67 9.10
C ALA A 580 -6.11 -5.19 9.32
N TYR A 581 -7.38 -4.89 9.12
CA TYR A 581 -8.01 -3.64 9.50
C TYR A 581 -9.39 -3.90 10.12
N PRO A 582 -9.68 -3.42 11.35
CA PRO A 582 -8.73 -2.85 12.30
C PRO A 582 -7.70 -3.90 12.77
N ALA A 583 -6.49 -3.46 13.13
CA ALA A 583 -5.40 -4.34 13.56
C ALA A 583 -5.85 -5.35 14.65
N PHE A 584 -5.48 -6.63 14.48
CA PHE A 584 -5.74 -7.75 15.39
C PHE A 584 -7.22 -8.13 15.67
N VAL A 585 -8.21 -7.31 15.33
CA VAL A 585 -9.61 -7.50 15.77
C VAL A 585 -10.22 -8.81 15.27
N PHE A 586 -9.95 -9.17 14.01
CA PHE A 586 -10.53 -10.33 13.33
C PHE A 586 -9.55 -11.50 13.15
N ASP A 587 -8.36 -11.41 13.72
CA ASP A 587 -7.26 -12.36 13.48
C ASP A 587 -7.64 -13.78 13.86
N GLN A 588 -8.03 -13.99 15.11
CA GLN A 588 -8.39 -15.31 15.61
C GLN A 588 -9.55 -15.91 14.82
N SER A 589 -10.57 -15.12 14.52
CA SER A 589 -11.75 -15.56 13.77
C SER A 589 -11.40 -15.92 12.32
N SER A 590 -10.50 -15.16 11.68
CA SER A 590 -10.01 -15.44 10.34
C SER A 590 -9.20 -16.73 10.29
N ARG A 591 -8.31 -16.95 11.26
CA ARG A 591 -7.52 -18.19 11.38
C ARG A 591 -8.42 -19.41 11.61
N GLN A 592 -9.40 -19.30 12.52
CA GLN A 592 -10.39 -20.35 12.76
C GLN A 592 -11.25 -20.66 11.53
N THR A 593 -11.58 -19.64 10.73
CA THR A 593 -12.29 -19.80 9.46
C THR A 593 -11.47 -20.63 8.48
N PHE A 594 -10.20 -20.28 8.27
CA PHE A 594 -9.37 -20.98 7.30
C PHE A 594 -8.86 -22.34 7.76
N ALA A 595 -8.70 -22.58 9.06
CA ALA A 595 -8.44 -23.92 9.61
C ALA A 595 -9.55 -24.94 9.22
N LYS A 596 -10.78 -24.46 9.00
CA LYS A 596 -11.93 -25.27 8.57
C LYS A 596 -12.21 -25.16 7.08
N ALA A 597 -11.52 -24.28 6.35
CA ALA A 597 -11.72 -24.13 4.91
C ALA A 597 -11.30 -25.40 4.16
N ARG A 598 -11.97 -25.65 3.04
CA ARG A 598 -11.61 -26.69 2.09
C ARG A 598 -11.48 -26.07 0.71
N PHE A 599 -10.36 -26.37 0.08
CA PHE A 599 -10.04 -26.01 -1.28
C PHE A 599 -10.19 -27.23 -2.19
N ALA A 600 -10.26 -26.97 -3.49
CA ALA A 600 -10.24 -28.03 -4.49
C ALA A 600 -8.92 -28.79 -4.35
N LYS A 601 -9.00 -30.12 -4.46
CA LYS A 601 -7.81 -30.95 -4.46
C LYS A 601 -6.94 -30.59 -5.66
N SER A 602 -5.64 -30.59 -5.47
CA SER A 602 -4.65 -30.44 -6.55
C SER A 602 -3.84 -31.72 -6.63
N TYR A 603 -3.29 -32.03 -7.81
CA TYR A 603 -2.46 -33.21 -7.95
C TYR A 603 -1.00 -32.87 -7.66
N ARG A 604 -0.40 -33.54 -6.66
CA ARG A 604 1.04 -33.52 -6.39
C ARG A 604 1.52 -34.96 -6.19
N PRO A 605 2.58 -35.41 -6.89
CA PRO A 605 3.05 -36.79 -6.81
C PRO A 605 3.33 -37.28 -5.38
N ASP A 606 3.87 -36.38 -4.54
CA ASP A 606 4.29 -36.71 -3.16
C ASP A 606 3.26 -36.28 -2.10
N GLY A 607 2.06 -35.84 -2.51
CA GLY A 607 1.08 -35.24 -1.59
C GLY A 607 1.56 -33.92 -0.95
N GLY A 608 2.64 -33.34 -1.49
CA GLY A 608 3.24 -32.11 -0.99
C GLY A 608 2.30 -30.91 -1.09
N LEU A 609 2.73 -29.81 -0.45
CA LEU A 609 2.04 -28.54 -0.56
C LEU A 609 2.00 -28.10 -2.03
N GLY A 610 0.86 -27.55 -2.47
CA GLY A 610 0.83 -26.77 -3.70
C GLY A 610 1.75 -25.55 -3.59
N CYS A 611 1.79 -24.70 -4.62
CA CYS A 611 2.54 -23.45 -4.53
C CYS A 611 2.14 -22.67 -3.27
N GLY A 612 3.08 -22.50 -2.35
CA GLY A 612 2.85 -21.93 -1.03
C GLY A 612 2.40 -20.48 -1.07
N GLY A 613 2.02 -19.95 0.09
CA GLY A 613 1.72 -18.54 0.30
C GLY A 613 0.47 -18.02 -0.44
N SER A 614 -0.55 -18.85 -0.56
CA SER A 614 -1.84 -18.47 -1.13
C SER A 614 -2.56 -17.47 -0.22
N THR A 615 -2.91 -16.29 -0.75
CA THR A 615 -3.64 -15.27 0.00
C THR A 615 -5.15 -15.38 -0.21
N GLN A 616 -5.90 -15.26 0.87
CA GLN A 616 -7.36 -15.23 0.89
C GLN A 616 -7.83 -14.01 1.66
N ARG A 617 -8.86 -13.34 1.16
CA ARG A 617 -9.41 -12.12 1.73
C ARG A 617 -10.75 -12.41 2.37
N ILE A 618 -10.93 -12.03 3.63
CA ILE A 618 -12.23 -12.06 4.32
C ILE A 618 -12.64 -10.63 4.65
N ARG A 619 -13.84 -10.26 4.21
CA ARG A 619 -14.51 -9.01 4.61
C ARG A 619 -15.57 -9.33 5.66
N TYR A 620 -15.49 -8.65 6.80
CA TYR A 620 -16.49 -8.67 7.85
C TYR A 620 -17.37 -7.43 7.69
N MET A 621 -18.62 -7.61 7.27
CA MET A 621 -19.60 -6.53 7.11
C MET A 621 -20.84 -6.82 7.95
N ILE A 622 -21.37 -5.79 8.58
CA ILE A 622 -22.63 -5.84 9.32
C ILE A 622 -23.75 -5.50 8.33
N PRO A 623 -24.83 -6.29 8.24
CA PRO A 623 -25.97 -5.93 7.41
C PRO A 623 -26.55 -4.58 7.87
N HIS A 624 -26.67 -3.63 6.94
CA HIS A 624 -27.26 -2.31 7.18
C HIS A 624 -28.68 -2.20 6.62
#